data_AF-A0A2V7FS63-F1
#
_entry.id   AF-A0A2V7FS63-F1
#
_cell.length_a   1.000
_cell.length_b   1.000
_cell.length_c   1.000
_cell.angle_alpha   90.00
_cell.angle_beta   90.00
_cell.angle_gamma   90.00
#
_symmetry.space_group_name_H-M   'P 1'
#
loop_
_entity.id
_entity.type
_entity.pdbx_description
1 polymer ?
#
loop_
_entity_poly.entity_id
_entity_poly.type
_entity_poly.pdbx_seq_one_letter_code
_entity_poly.pdbx_strand_id
1 'polypeptide(L)'
;MTFKPATWYPIALVLTGINAVGAWFAARAAEPTHAAVHAVLAIGFGLWAQRLRPGPGGGEREPRSEALEGVQAKFAALEAEMSRLRQELSETQERLDFVERLLAQAREAPRVGPQR
;
A
#
# COMPACT_ATOMS: atom_id res chain seq x y z
N MET A 1 -11.17 12.68 32.18
CA MET A 1 -10.46 12.18 30.97
C MET A 1 -10.54 13.26 29.90
N THR A 2 -9.41 13.80 29.44
CA THR A 2 -9.40 14.91 28.48
C THR A 2 -9.51 14.37 27.04
N PHE A 3 -10.60 14.68 26.37
CA PHE A 3 -10.80 14.34 24.95
C PHE A 3 -9.88 15.22 24.09
N LYS A 4 -8.72 14.69 23.68
CA LYS A 4 -7.75 15.39 22.80
C LYS A 4 -8.07 15.11 21.32
N PRO A 5 -8.53 16.10 20.53
CA PRO A 5 -8.89 15.88 19.13
C PRO A 5 -7.74 15.31 18.28
N ALA A 6 -6.49 15.68 18.61
CA ALA A 6 -5.29 15.18 17.95
C ALA A 6 -5.09 13.65 18.03
N THR A 7 -5.58 13.01 19.10
CA THR A 7 -5.50 11.54 19.26
C THR A 7 -6.73 10.85 18.71
N TRP A 8 -7.90 11.47 18.85
CA TRP A 8 -9.17 10.86 18.44
C TRP A 8 -9.45 10.98 16.94
N TYR A 9 -8.92 12.01 16.26
CA TYR A 9 -9.02 12.14 14.81
C TYR A 9 -8.44 10.95 14.02
N PRO A 10 -7.18 10.53 14.23
CA PRO A 10 -6.62 9.38 13.51
C PRO A 10 -7.35 8.08 13.87
N ILE A 11 -7.76 7.90 15.13
CA ILE A 11 -8.54 6.73 15.57
C ILE A 11 -9.89 6.67 14.81
N ALA A 12 -10.61 7.79 14.71
CA ALA A 12 -11.87 7.86 13.98
C ALA A 12 -11.69 7.57 12.47
N LEU A 13 -10.58 8.01 11.88
CA LEU A 13 -10.23 7.71 10.48
C LEU A 13 -9.96 6.22 10.25
N VAL A 14 -9.19 5.58 11.13
CA VAL A 14 -8.91 4.15 11.07
C VAL A 14 -10.22 3.34 11.23
N LEU A 15 -11.06 3.71 12.20
CA LEU A 15 -12.36 3.07 12.42
C LEU A 15 -13.29 3.23 11.20
N THR A 16 -13.27 4.39 10.54
CA THR A 16 -14.00 4.60 9.29
C THR A 16 -13.52 3.63 8.20
N GLY A 17 -12.20 3.50 8.01
CA GLY A 17 -11.62 2.61 7.01
C GLY A 17 -11.93 1.13 7.26
N ILE A 18 -11.76 0.66 8.51
CA ILE A 18 -12.07 -0.73 8.88
C ILE A 18 -13.54 -1.04 8.61
N ASN A 19 -14.45 -0.14 8.97
CA ASN A 19 -15.88 -0.35 8.73
C ASN A 19 -16.23 -0.30 7.23
N ALA A 20 -15.59 0.55 6.43
CA ALA A 20 -15.79 0.56 4.98
C ALA A 20 -15.36 -0.78 4.33
N VAL A 21 -14.23 -1.34 4.77
CA VAL A 21 -13.76 -2.67 4.32
C VAL A 21 -14.72 -3.78 4.75
N GLY A 22 -15.22 -3.71 6.00
CA GLY A 22 -16.24 -4.64 6.51
C GLY A 22 -17.53 -4.60 5.69
N ALA A 23 -18.01 -3.39 5.34
CA ALA A 23 -19.20 -3.21 4.51
C ALA A 23 -19.00 -3.82 3.11
N TRP A 24 -17.84 -3.61 2.49
CA TRP A 24 -17.50 -4.20 1.19
C TRP A 24 -17.49 -5.73 1.22
N PHE A 25 -16.91 -6.32 2.26
CA PHE A 25 -16.86 -7.77 2.41
C PHE A 25 -18.26 -8.38 2.63
N ALA A 26 -19.05 -7.78 3.53
CA ALA A 26 -20.42 -8.22 3.81
C ALA A 26 -21.34 -8.06 2.58
N ALA A 27 -21.15 -7.00 1.79
CA ALA A 27 -21.88 -6.83 0.54
C ALA A 27 -21.55 -7.93 -0.48
N ARG A 28 -20.29 -8.37 -0.57
CA ARG A 28 -19.89 -9.52 -1.41
C ARG A 28 -20.43 -10.86 -0.90
N ALA A 29 -20.60 -11.00 0.41
CA ALA A 29 -21.19 -12.17 1.04
C ALA A 29 -22.73 -12.21 0.94
N ALA A 30 -23.37 -11.20 0.31
CA ALA A 30 -24.81 -11.04 0.24
C ALA A 30 -25.49 -10.98 1.63
N GLU A 31 -24.81 -10.37 2.61
CA GLU A 31 -25.32 -10.14 3.96
C GLU A 31 -25.71 -8.65 4.14
N PRO A 32 -26.93 -8.26 3.71
CA PRO A 32 -27.31 -6.85 3.62
C PRO A 32 -27.34 -6.16 4.99
N THR A 33 -27.69 -6.89 6.05
CA THR A 33 -27.74 -6.36 7.42
C THR A 33 -26.34 -6.02 7.94
N HIS A 34 -25.37 -6.92 7.77
CA HIS A 34 -23.98 -6.66 8.18
C HIS A 34 -23.35 -5.53 7.36
N ALA A 35 -23.62 -5.49 6.06
CA ALA A 35 -23.17 -4.41 5.19
C ALA A 35 -23.75 -3.06 5.63
N ALA A 36 -25.04 -3.01 5.98
CA ALA A 36 -25.71 -1.80 6.44
C ALA A 36 -25.14 -1.30 7.78
N VAL A 37 -24.90 -2.20 8.74
CA VAL A 37 -24.30 -1.84 10.05
C VAL A 37 -22.90 -1.25 9.85
N HIS A 38 -22.05 -1.91 9.06
CA HIS A 38 -20.72 -1.40 8.77
C HIS A 38 -20.74 -0.08 7.99
N ALA A 39 -21.65 0.10 7.04
CA ALA A 39 -21.80 1.35 6.31
C ALA A 39 -22.21 2.51 7.23
N VAL A 40 -23.18 2.31 8.12
CA VAL A 40 -23.61 3.32 9.09
C VAL A 40 -22.47 3.68 10.05
N LEU A 41 -21.74 2.69 10.55
CA LEU A 41 -20.57 2.92 11.41
C LEU A 41 -19.48 3.71 10.68
N ALA A 42 -19.16 3.36 9.43
CA ALA A 42 -18.19 4.09 8.61
C ALA A 42 -18.60 5.55 8.44
N ILE A 43 -19.87 5.82 8.11
CA ILE A 43 -20.38 7.19 7.96
C ILE A 43 -20.32 7.95 9.30
N GLY A 44 -20.75 7.32 10.39
CA GLY A 44 -20.75 7.92 11.73
C GLY A 44 -19.34 8.32 12.19
N PHE A 45 -18.38 7.41 12.06
CA PHE A 45 -16.98 7.71 12.38
C PHE A 45 -16.36 8.74 11.42
N GLY A 46 -16.74 8.73 10.14
CA GLY A 46 -16.28 9.71 9.16
C GLY A 46 -16.76 11.13 9.49
N LEU A 47 -18.04 11.29 9.85
CA LEU A 47 -18.60 12.56 10.30
C LEU A 47 -17.98 13.02 11.62
N TRP A 48 -17.71 12.08 12.54
CA TRP A 48 -17.02 12.39 13.79
C TRP A 48 -15.57 12.82 13.55
N ALA A 49 -14.85 12.19 12.63
CA ALA A 49 -13.51 12.61 12.21
C ALA A 49 -13.54 14.03 11.61
N GLN A 50 -14.54 14.36 10.78
CA GLN A 50 -14.71 15.71 10.25
C GLN A 50 -14.93 16.75 11.37
N ARG A 51 -15.71 16.40 12.40
CA ARG A 51 -15.97 17.26 13.56
C ARG A 51 -14.73 17.43 14.45
N LEU A 52 -13.89 16.40 14.56
CA LEU A 52 -12.64 16.44 15.32
C LEU A 52 -11.48 17.09 14.57
N ARG A 53 -11.67 17.39 13.28
CA ARG A 53 -10.65 17.99 12.44
C ARG A 53 -10.31 19.39 13.00
N PRO A 54 -9.06 19.65 13.43
CA PRO A 54 -8.68 20.96 13.94
C PRO A 54 -8.95 22.03 12.88
N GLY A 55 -9.81 23.01 13.22
CA GLY A 55 -10.17 24.11 12.35
C GLY A 55 -8.93 24.95 11.97
N PRO A 56 -8.88 25.53 10.77
CA PRO A 56 -7.76 26.37 10.33
C PRO A 56 -7.82 27.73 11.03
N GLY A 57 -7.37 27.79 12.28
CA GLY A 57 -7.43 29.01 13.08
C GLY A 57 -6.27 29.12 14.06
N GLY A 58 -5.18 29.78 13.60
CA GLY A 58 -4.17 30.40 14.47
C GLY A 58 -3.00 29.51 14.89
N GLY A 59 -2.00 29.33 14.02
CA GLY A 59 -0.63 28.98 14.44
C GLY A 59 -0.02 27.68 13.88
N GLU A 60 -0.80 26.74 13.35
CA GLU A 60 -0.33 25.39 12.97
C GLU A 60 -0.12 25.18 11.45
N ARG A 61 0.31 26.20 10.70
CA ARG A 61 0.62 26.01 9.27
C ARG A 61 1.91 25.22 9.04
N GLU A 62 2.90 25.35 9.92
CA GLU A 62 4.21 24.66 9.86
C GLU A 62 4.15 23.14 10.12
N PRO A 63 3.55 22.62 11.22
CA PRO A 63 3.63 21.18 11.52
C PRO A 63 2.81 20.31 10.55
N ARG A 64 1.78 20.89 9.90
CA ARG A 64 0.96 20.18 8.90
C ARG A 64 1.67 20.10 7.55
N SER A 65 2.37 21.16 7.13
CA SER A 65 3.19 21.11 5.91
C SER A 65 4.35 20.13 6.09
N GLU A 66 5.05 20.17 7.23
CA GLU A 66 6.14 19.24 7.52
C GLU A 66 5.68 17.76 7.54
N ALA A 67 4.51 17.48 8.12
CA ALA A 67 3.96 16.12 8.13
C ALA A 67 3.55 15.64 6.72
N LEU A 68 2.94 16.52 5.91
CA LEU A 68 2.59 16.21 4.51
C LEU A 68 3.83 16.08 3.63
N GLU A 69 4.85 16.91 3.84
CA GLU A 69 6.14 16.83 3.15
C GLU A 69 6.90 15.57 3.55
N GLY A 70 6.91 15.20 4.84
CA GLY A 70 7.52 13.96 5.31
C GLY A 70 6.82 12.71 4.75
N VAL A 71 5.50 12.75 4.57
CA VAL A 71 4.74 11.68 3.92
C VAL A 71 5.07 11.62 2.43
N GLN A 72 5.08 12.76 1.73
CA GLN A 72 5.46 12.82 0.31
C GLN A 72 6.90 12.38 0.06
N ALA A 73 7.85 12.76 0.92
CA ALA A 73 9.25 12.34 0.83
C ALA A 73 9.39 10.82 1.02
N LYS A 74 8.62 10.23 1.94
CA LYS A 74 8.57 8.76 2.12
C LYS A 74 7.97 8.06 0.91
N PHE A 75 6.93 8.61 0.30
CA PHE A 75 6.38 8.06 -0.94
C PHE A 75 7.36 8.15 -2.11
N ALA A 76 8.07 9.28 -2.26
CA ALA A 76 9.08 9.44 -3.30
C ALA A 76 10.26 8.46 -3.10
N ALA A 77 10.70 8.26 -1.86
CA ALA A 77 11.73 7.28 -1.53
C ALA A 77 11.26 5.84 -1.86
N LEU A 78 10.02 5.50 -1.49
CA LEU A 78 9.44 4.20 -1.80
C LEU A 78 9.30 3.96 -3.31
N GLU A 79 8.91 4.99 -4.08
CA GLU A 79 8.81 4.91 -5.54
C GLU A 79 10.19 4.70 -6.19
N ALA A 80 11.22 5.35 -5.66
CA ALA A 80 12.60 5.14 -6.09
C ALA A 80 13.09 3.72 -5.77
N GLU A 81 12.81 3.20 -4.57
CA GLU A 81 13.12 1.82 -4.19
C GLU A 81 12.39 0.81 -5.07
N MET A 82 11.11 1.04 -5.37
CA MET A 82 10.33 0.17 -6.23
C MET A 82 10.85 0.15 -7.67
N SER A 83 11.23 1.32 -8.19
CA SER A 83 11.86 1.44 -9.52
C SER A 83 13.18 0.70 -9.58
N ARG A 84 14.00 0.82 -8.53
CA ARG A 84 15.27 0.09 -8.40
C ARG A 84 15.05 -1.42 -8.35
N LEU A 85 14.11 -1.89 -7.53
CA LEU A 85 13.78 -3.31 -7.44
C LEU A 85 13.30 -3.88 -8.78
N ARG A 86 12.47 -3.12 -9.50
CA ARG A 86 12.03 -3.52 -10.87
C ARG A 86 13.21 -3.65 -11.82
N GLN A 87 14.17 -2.74 -11.75
CA GLN A 87 15.36 -2.81 -12.59
C GLN A 87 16.24 -4.02 -12.23
N GLU A 88 16.51 -4.24 -10.94
CA GLU A 88 17.27 -5.41 -10.47
C GLU A 88 16.59 -6.72 -10.90
N LEU A 89 15.25 -6.80 -10.80
CA LEU A 89 14.50 -7.95 -11.29
C LEU A 89 14.65 -8.15 -12.81
N SER A 90 14.58 -7.08 -13.61
CA SER A 90 14.79 -7.17 -15.06
C SER A 90 16.18 -7.70 -15.39
N GLU A 91 17.22 -7.20 -14.73
CA GLU A 91 18.59 -7.67 -14.94
C GLU A 91 18.77 -9.15 -14.53
N THR A 92 18.14 -9.58 -13.42
CA THR A 92 18.18 -10.99 -13.04
C THR A 92 17.46 -11.88 -14.05
N GLN A 93 16.36 -11.42 -14.64
CA GLN A 93 15.66 -12.16 -15.69
C GLN A 93 16.52 -12.30 -16.94
N GLU A 94 17.17 -11.22 -17.40
CA GLU A 94 18.08 -11.29 -18.55
C GLU A 94 19.25 -12.25 -18.32
N ARG A 95 19.82 -12.26 -17.11
CA ARG A 95 20.89 -13.20 -16.74
C ARG A 95 20.39 -14.64 -16.72
N LEU A 96 19.17 -14.90 -16.23
CA LEU A 96 18.56 -16.22 -16.26
C LEU A 96 18.30 -16.68 -17.70
N ASP A 97 17.74 -15.82 -18.54
CA ASP A 97 17.51 -16.08 -19.98
C ASP A 97 18.82 -16.35 -20.72
N PHE A 98 19.91 -15.69 -20.34
CA PHE A 98 21.23 -15.95 -20.89
C PHE A 98 21.77 -17.32 -20.48
N VAL A 99 21.64 -17.68 -19.20
CA VAL A 99 22.03 -19.00 -18.68
C VAL A 99 21.20 -20.10 -19.34
N GLU A 100 19.90 -19.89 -19.50
CA GLU A 100 19.03 -20.83 -20.20
C GLU A 100 19.49 -21.08 -21.64
N ARG A 101 19.81 -20.01 -22.38
CA ARG A 101 20.35 -20.11 -23.75
C ARG A 101 21.69 -20.85 -23.79
N LEU A 102 22.60 -20.59 -22.85
CA LEU A 102 23.87 -21.32 -22.77
C LEU A 102 23.68 -22.80 -22.47
N LEU A 103 22.77 -23.14 -21.55
CA LEU A 103 22.46 -24.53 -21.21
C LEU A 103 21.81 -25.26 -22.39
N ALA A 104 20.93 -24.59 -23.15
CA ALA A 104 20.37 -25.13 -24.38
C ALA A 104 21.46 -25.42 -25.43
N GLN A 105 22.38 -24.49 -25.67
CA GLN A 105 23.52 -24.70 -26.58
C GLN A 105 24.46 -25.82 -26.13
N ALA A 106 24.76 -25.91 -24.82
CA ALA A 106 25.61 -26.97 -24.28
C ALA A 106 24.96 -28.36 -24.39
N ARG A 107 23.64 -28.43 -24.35
CA ARG A 107 22.88 -29.67 -24.59
C ARG A 107 22.85 -30.07 -26.07
N GLU A 108 22.88 -29.10 -26.98
CA GLU A 108 22.86 -29.32 -28.43
C GLU A 108 24.25 -29.57 -29.03
N ALA A 109 25.33 -29.15 -28.36
CA ALA A 109 26.69 -29.48 -28.75
C ALA A 109 26.91 -31.01 -28.75
N PRO A 110 27.25 -31.64 -29.89
CA PRO A 110 27.45 -33.08 -29.95
C PRO A 110 28.54 -33.53 -28.97
N ARG A 111 28.24 -34.52 -28.12
CA ARG A 111 29.29 -35.35 -27.52
C ARG A 111 30.01 -36.05 -28.67
N VAL A 112 31.06 -35.42 -29.20
CA VAL A 112 32.03 -36.07 -30.08
C VAL A 112 32.76 -37.09 -29.19
N GLY A 113 32.22 -38.31 -29.14
CA GLY A 113 32.92 -39.45 -28.60
C GLY A 113 34.17 -39.71 -29.45
N PRO A 114 35.30 -40.12 -28.86
CA PRO A 114 36.50 -40.40 -29.63
C PRO A 114 36.21 -41.57 -30.59
N GLN A 115 36.18 -41.29 -31.89
CA GLN A 115 36.16 -42.32 -32.91
C GLN A 115 37.59 -42.83 -33.09
N ARG A 116 37.74 -44.16 -33.01
CA ARG A 116 38.98 -44.92 -33.20
C ARG A 116 39.57 -44.73 -34.58
#